data_AF-A0A3Q7XZY8-F1
#
_entry.id   AF-A0A3Q7XZY8-F1
#
_cell.length_a   1.000
_cell.length_b   1.000
_cell.length_c   1.000
_cell.angle_alpha   90.00
_cell.angle_beta   90.00
_cell.angle_gamma   90.00
#
_symmetry.space_group_name_H-M   'P 1'
#
loop_
_entity.id
_entity.type
_entity.pdbx_description
1 polymer ?
#
loop_
_entity_poly.entity_id
_entity_poly.type
_entity_poly.pdbx_seq_one_letter_code
_entity_poly.pdbx_strand_id
1 'polypeptide(L)'
;MTYENKYSTDMEEIMAETLKIIDDNGDSFAQRAEMYYKKRPELINFVEEAFRAYRALAEKYDHLSKELQSANRTIASVFPEQVHYRIDEEDDEEEEQSVLETNSSSPNPNNQTDKQGIPKPPNIPKKDFRSPSMLLSRKGTLRKSFSTAKSVSNLTIQCSGLSKVEALAEVDKLQKEILALQTEKEFVRSIYEHSYEKYWEIDDKITGMQKRVCSLQDEFSICTVIEDNDARALMAATALNSCKETLT
;
A
#
# COMPACT_ATOMS: atom_id res chain seq x y z
N MET A 1 -5.00 -5.83 28.78
CA MET A 1 -4.70 -5.43 27.39
C MET A 1 -5.98 -4.89 26.76
N THR A 2 -6.28 -3.62 26.95
CA THR A 2 -7.55 -2.98 26.49
C THR A 2 -7.30 -1.55 26.02
N TYR A 3 -6.23 -1.34 25.25
CA TYR A 3 -5.85 -0.01 24.73
C TYR A 3 -5.83 0.06 23.21
N GLU A 4 -6.14 -1.03 22.50
CA GLU A 4 -5.88 -1.13 21.07
C GLU A 4 -7.09 -0.83 20.17
N ASN A 5 -8.31 -0.70 20.74
CA ASN A 5 -9.52 -0.35 19.99
C ASN A 5 -10.06 1.07 20.24
N LYS A 6 -9.48 1.84 21.16
CA LYS A 6 -10.02 3.16 21.51
C LYS A 6 -9.95 4.16 20.36
N TYR A 7 -8.87 4.16 19.58
CA TYR A 7 -8.66 5.14 18.51
C TYR A 7 -9.55 4.94 17.28
N SER A 8 -9.93 3.70 16.95
CA SER A 8 -10.88 3.43 15.84
C SER A 8 -12.28 3.89 16.23
N THR A 9 -12.71 3.54 17.44
CA THR A 9 -14.01 3.95 17.98
C THR A 9 -14.09 5.47 18.12
N ASP A 10 -13.03 6.12 18.60
CA ASP A 10 -12.97 7.58 18.72
C ASP A 10 -13.10 8.25 17.34
N MET A 11 -12.43 7.76 16.28
CA MET A 11 -12.55 8.34 14.93
C MET A 11 -13.90 8.07 14.25
N GLU A 12 -14.50 6.91 14.50
CA GLU A 12 -15.85 6.57 14.02
C GLU A 12 -16.91 7.43 14.71
N GLU A 13 -16.79 7.65 16.02
CA GLU A 13 -17.65 8.55 16.82
C GLU A 13 -17.53 9.98 16.33
N ILE A 14 -16.29 10.43 16.13
CA ILE A 14 -15.93 11.70 15.51
C ILE A 14 -16.66 11.81 14.15
N MET A 15 -16.46 10.89 13.21
CA MET A 15 -17.08 10.96 11.87
C MET A 15 -18.62 11.01 11.94
N ALA A 16 -19.22 10.23 12.84
CA ALA A 16 -20.67 10.21 13.05
C ALA A 16 -21.22 11.55 13.57
N GLU A 17 -20.50 12.24 14.46
CA GLU A 17 -20.88 13.57 14.94
C GLU A 17 -20.83 14.62 13.84
N THR A 18 -19.80 14.57 12.98
CA THR A 18 -19.70 15.50 11.85
C THR A 18 -20.81 15.33 10.83
N LEU A 19 -21.21 14.10 10.54
CA LEU A 19 -22.39 13.88 9.69
C LEU A 19 -23.65 14.49 10.31
N LYS A 20 -23.85 14.41 11.63
CA LYS A 20 -25.00 15.06 12.31
C LYS A 20 -24.95 16.58 12.28
N ILE A 21 -23.75 17.16 12.26
CA ILE A 21 -23.58 18.60 12.08
C ILE A 21 -24.04 18.99 10.66
N ILE A 22 -23.75 18.17 9.65
CA ILE A 22 -24.07 18.45 8.25
C ILE A 22 -25.54 18.15 7.89
N ASP A 23 -26.15 17.14 8.50
CA ASP A 23 -27.54 16.77 8.24
C ASP A 23 -28.49 17.82 8.86
N ASP A 24 -29.22 18.58 8.02
CA ASP A 24 -30.01 19.73 8.44
C ASP A 24 -31.46 19.68 7.91
N ASN A 25 -32.42 19.54 8.83
CA ASN A 25 -33.87 19.49 8.62
C ASN A 25 -34.51 20.91 8.53
N GLY A 26 -33.84 21.87 7.90
CA GLY A 26 -34.36 23.24 7.85
C GLY A 26 -35.51 23.37 6.87
N ASP A 27 -36.76 23.46 7.38
CA ASP A 27 -37.99 23.65 6.58
C ASP A 27 -38.01 24.97 5.76
N SER A 28 -37.06 25.88 6.00
CA SER A 28 -36.90 27.16 5.30
C SER A 28 -35.43 27.55 5.07
N PHE A 29 -35.16 28.28 3.98
CA PHE A 29 -33.82 28.77 3.61
C PHE A 29 -33.16 29.63 4.71
N ALA A 30 -33.92 30.50 5.36
CA ALA A 30 -33.38 31.36 6.42
C ALA A 30 -32.90 30.55 7.64
N GLN A 31 -33.63 29.50 8.00
CA GLN A 31 -33.27 28.61 9.11
C GLN A 31 -32.03 27.77 8.78
N ARG A 32 -31.91 27.25 7.55
CA ARG A 32 -30.69 26.55 7.09
C ARG A 32 -29.45 27.44 7.13
N ALA A 33 -29.58 28.69 6.68
CA ALA A 33 -28.48 29.64 6.72
C ALA A 33 -28.05 29.97 8.16
N GLU A 34 -29.00 30.18 9.07
CA GLU A 34 -28.72 30.42 10.49
C GLU A 34 -28.04 29.21 11.15
N MET A 35 -28.55 28.00 10.90
CA MET A 35 -27.98 26.75 11.42
C MET A 35 -26.57 26.51 10.90
N TYR A 36 -26.31 26.73 9.62
CA TYR A 36 -24.97 26.65 9.02
C TYR A 36 -23.97 27.53 9.78
N TYR A 37 -24.28 28.81 10.00
CA TYR A 37 -23.33 29.72 10.68
C TYR A 37 -23.10 29.35 12.15
N LYS A 38 -24.09 28.79 12.84
CA LYS A 38 -23.93 28.29 14.22
C LYS A 38 -23.07 27.02 14.29
N LYS A 39 -23.25 26.10 13.35
CA LYS A 39 -22.57 24.80 13.30
C LYS A 39 -21.16 24.85 12.67
N ARG A 40 -20.88 25.88 11.87
CA ARG A 40 -19.60 26.05 11.16
C ARG A 40 -18.35 26.01 12.06
N PRO A 41 -18.29 26.65 13.24
CA PRO A 41 -17.10 26.59 14.10
C PRO A 41 -16.82 25.18 14.62
N GLU A 42 -17.87 24.43 14.95
CA GLU A 42 -17.78 23.05 15.43
C GLU A 42 -17.25 22.11 14.34
N LEU A 43 -17.75 22.27 13.11
CA LEU A 43 -17.26 21.54 11.93
C LEU A 43 -15.79 21.84 11.62
N ILE A 44 -15.35 23.10 11.77
CA ILE A 44 -13.94 23.49 11.56
C ILE A 44 -13.04 22.81 12.60
N ASN A 45 -13.40 22.93 13.89
CA ASN A 45 -12.62 22.34 14.98
C ASN A 45 -12.46 20.83 14.79
N PHE A 46 -13.56 20.17 14.40
CA PHE A 46 -13.58 18.76 14.12
C PHE A 46 -12.61 18.34 13.01
N VAL A 47 -12.67 19.02 11.86
CA VAL A 47 -11.83 18.70 10.70
C VAL A 47 -10.35 18.90 11.05
N GLU A 48 -10.04 19.93 11.83
CA GLU A 48 -8.69 20.18 12.33
C GLU A 48 -8.19 19.07 13.28
N GLU A 49 -9.07 18.55 14.16
CA GLU A 49 -8.74 17.46 15.07
C GLU A 49 -8.51 16.14 14.33
N ALA A 50 -9.40 15.80 13.39
CA ALA A 50 -9.24 14.62 12.54
C ALA A 50 -7.94 14.69 11.71
N PHE A 51 -7.63 15.85 11.14
CA PHE A 51 -6.39 16.05 10.38
C PHE A 51 -5.15 15.92 11.27
N ARG A 52 -5.20 16.48 12.49
CA ARG A 52 -4.11 16.36 13.48
C ARG A 52 -3.87 14.91 13.90
N ALA A 53 -4.94 14.17 14.14
CA ALA A 53 -4.87 12.75 14.49
C ALA A 53 -4.26 11.92 13.36
N TYR A 54 -4.73 12.11 12.11
CA TYR A 54 -4.16 11.46 10.94
C TYR A 54 -2.66 11.74 10.77
N ARG A 55 -2.26 13.02 10.91
CA ARG A 55 -0.86 13.43 10.78
C ARG A 55 0.02 12.77 11.84
N ALA A 56 -0.42 12.77 13.11
CA ALA A 56 0.31 12.13 14.19
C ALA A 56 0.49 10.61 13.96
N LEU A 57 -0.52 9.95 13.39
CA LEU A 57 -0.44 8.53 13.03
C LEU A 57 0.57 8.30 11.90
N ALA A 58 0.56 9.11 10.85
CA ALA A 58 1.51 9.04 9.75
C ALA A 58 2.96 9.26 10.23
N GLU A 59 3.19 10.26 11.08
CA GLU A 59 4.52 10.54 11.67
C GLU A 59 5.01 9.37 12.53
N LYS A 60 4.11 8.71 13.29
CA LYS A 60 4.46 7.51 14.07
C LYS A 60 4.82 6.32 13.17
N TYR A 61 4.14 6.14 12.04
CA TYR A 61 4.48 5.10 11.07
C TYR A 61 5.85 5.33 10.44
N ASP A 62 6.13 6.56 10.00
CA ASP A 62 7.43 6.94 9.45
C ASP A 62 8.57 6.68 10.45
N HIS A 63 8.34 7.01 11.73
CA HIS A 63 9.31 6.75 12.78
C HIS A 63 9.57 5.25 12.96
N LEU A 64 8.50 4.45 13.10
CA LEU A 64 8.61 2.99 13.25
C LEU A 64 9.27 2.32 12.04
N SER A 65 8.94 2.78 10.83
CA SER A 65 9.55 2.29 9.59
C SER A 65 11.06 2.55 9.55
N LYS A 66 11.49 3.75 9.95
CA LYS A 66 12.92 4.09 10.07
C LYS A 66 13.63 3.28 11.15
N GLU A 67 13.00 3.09 12.30
CA GLU A 67 13.57 2.27 13.38
C GLU A 67 13.71 0.80 12.96
N LEU A 68 12.70 0.25 12.28
CA LEU A 68 12.73 -1.10 11.74
C LEU A 68 13.83 -1.27 10.68
N GLN A 69 13.97 -0.32 9.75
CA GLN A 69 15.05 -0.31 8.77
C GLN A 69 16.42 -0.22 9.45
N SER A 70 16.56 0.62 10.48
CA SER A 70 17.78 0.75 11.27
C SER A 70 18.14 -0.55 12.00
N ALA A 71 17.15 -1.20 12.62
CA ALA A 71 17.32 -2.50 13.28
C ALA A 71 17.74 -3.58 12.28
N ASN A 72 17.08 -3.65 11.11
CA ASN A 72 17.43 -4.59 10.05
C ASN A 72 18.86 -4.34 9.53
N ARG A 73 19.28 -3.08 9.37
CA ARG A 73 20.67 -2.75 9.00
C ARG A 73 21.67 -3.16 10.08
N THR A 74 21.30 -3.00 11.34
CA THR A 74 22.14 -3.40 12.48
C THR A 74 22.28 -4.93 12.53
N ILE A 75 21.21 -5.68 12.35
CA ILE A 75 21.22 -7.15 12.26
C ILE A 75 22.08 -7.60 11.07
N ALA A 76 21.95 -6.94 9.91
CA ALA A 76 22.81 -7.16 8.74
C ALA A 76 24.30 -6.97 9.04
N SER A 77 24.63 -5.94 9.81
CA SER A 77 26.01 -5.63 10.18
C SER A 77 26.58 -6.57 11.24
N VAL A 78 25.77 -7.03 12.21
CA VAL A 78 26.23 -7.85 13.35
C VAL A 78 26.18 -9.35 13.03
N PHE A 79 25.33 -9.76 12.09
CA PHE A 79 25.22 -11.14 11.59
C PHE A 79 25.36 -11.21 10.06
N PRO A 80 26.56 -10.92 9.51
CA PRO A 80 26.77 -10.89 8.05
C PRO A 80 26.44 -12.22 7.36
N GLU A 81 26.59 -13.34 8.08
CA GLU A 81 26.33 -14.70 7.57
C GLU A 81 24.82 -15.04 7.45
N GLN A 82 23.95 -14.32 8.15
CA GLN A 82 22.50 -14.57 8.17
C GLN A 82 21.70 -13.57 7.33
N VAL A 83 22.38 -12.58 6.74
CA VAL A 83 21.71 -11.48 6.04
C VAL A 83 22.07 -11.47 4.56
N HIS A 84 21.54 -12.47 3.86
CA HIS A 84 21.44 -12.45 2.41
C HIS A 84 20.16 -11.68 2.02
N TYR A 85 20.18 -10.34 2.15
CA TYR A 85 19.25 -9.49 1.42
C TYR A 85 19.80 -9.30 0.00
N ARG A 86 19.07 -9.82 -0.98
CA ARG A 86 19.21 -9.45 -2.39
C ARG A 86 18.95 -7.95 -2.51
N ILE A 87 19.99 -7.19 -2.84
CA ILE A 87 19.88 -5.86 -3.43
C ILE A 87 20.87 -5.92 -4.59
N ASP A 88 20.38 -6.13 -5.81
CA ASP A 88 21.16 -5.91 -7.03
C ASP A 88 20.27 -5.11 -7.98
N GLU A 89 20.45 -3.79 -7.93
CA GLU A 89 20.16 -2.76 -8.94
C GLU A 89 21.25 -1.70 -8.65
N GLU A 90 22.17 -1.30 -9.52
CA GLU A 90 22.40 -1.38 -10.98
C GLU A 90 23.94 -1.36 -11.19
N ASP A 91 24.51 -1.90 -12.28
CA ASP A 91 24.78 -1.23 -13.56
C ASP A 91 25.48 -2.29 -14.49
N ASP A 92 25.60 -2.19 -15.81
CA ASP A 92 25.87 -1.08 -16.74
C ASP A 92 25.22 -1.42 -18.12
N GLU A 93 25.06 -0.57 -19.15
CA GLU A 93 25.87 0.51 -19.73
C GLU A 93 24.90 1.45 -20.51
N GLU A 94 25.10 2.78 -20.56
CA GLU A 94 25.83 3.44 -21.64
C GLU A 94 26.31 4.85 -21.21
N GLU A 95 27.63 5.07 -21.34
CA GLU A 95 28.32 6.31 -21.75
C GLU A 95 28.08 7.60 -20.90
N GLU A 96 29.06 8.38 -20.43
CA GLU A 96 30.36 8.71 -21.00
C GLU A 96 31.25 9.46 -19.96
N GLN A 97 32.53 9.60 -20.29
CA GLN A 97 33.64 10.09 -19.47
C GLN A 97 33.48 11.52 -18.90
N SER A 98 33.92 11.77 -17.66
CA SER A 98 35.13 12.59 -17.39
C SER A 98 35.34 12.90 -15.89
N VAL A 99 36.41 12.29 -15.37
CA VAL A 99 37.44 12.82 -14.46
C VAL A 99 37.21 14.13 -13.67
N LEU A 100 37.43 14.01 -12.36
CA LEU A 100 38.25 14.88 -11.48
C LEU A 100 37.87 16.38 -11.40
N GLU A 101 37.47 16.85 -10.21
CA GLU A 101 38.41 17.44 -9.25
C GLU A 101 37.71 18.07 -8.04
N THR A 102 38.33 17.84 -6.89
CA THR A 102 38.12 18.55 -5.63
C THR A 102 38.50 20.02 -5.81
N ASN A 103 37.70 20.97 -5.31
CA ASN A 103 38.25 22.17 -4.66
C ASN A 103 37.23 22.94 -3.82
N SER A 104 37.79 23.40 -2.71
CA SER A 104 37.23 24.12 -1.58
C SER A 104 36.75 25.56 -1.84
N SER A 105 36.00 26.07 -0.86
CA SER A 105 36.00 27.45 -0.34
C SER A 105 34.87 28.39 -0.76
N SER A 106 34.08 28.80 0.25
CA SER A 106 33.20 29.99 0.31
C SER A 106 34.04 31.29 0.44
N PRO A 107 33.48 32.51 0.69
CA PRO A 107 32.14 33.09 0.48
C PRO A 107 32.16 34.52 -0.15
N ASN A 108 31.00 35.21 -0.16
CA ASN A 108 30.76 36.68 0.01
C ASN A 108 30.13 37.44 -1.22
N PRO A 109 29.57 38.67 -1.08
CA PRO A 109 28.16 38.95 -0.75
C PRO A 109 27.46 40.01 -1.66
N ASN A 110 26.20 40.32 -1.32
CA ASN A 110 25.38 41.52 -1.65
C ASN A 110 24.77 41.67 -3.06
N ASN A 111 23.42 41.68 -3.11
CA ASN A 111 22.70 42.95 -3.17
C ASN A 111 21.21 42.80 -2.83
N GLN A 112 20.71 43.77 -2.05
CA GLN A 112 19.31 43.96 -1.65
C GLN A 112 18.45 44.37 -2.85
N THR A 113 17.17 43.98 -2.82
CA THR A 113 16.05 44.89 -3.13
C THR A 113 14.77 44.39 -2.45
N ASP A 114 14.25 45.21 -1.55
CA ASP A 114 12.93 45.12 -0.93
C ASP A 114 11.81 45.27 -1.97
N LYS A 115 10.80 44.37 -1.94
CA LYS A 115 9.37 44.68 -2.17
C LYS A 115 8.48 43.68 -1.42
N GLN A 116 7.64 44.22 -0.53
CA GLN A 116 6.57 43.53 0.21
C GLN A 116 5.43 43.06 -0.72
N GLY A 117 4.78 41.94 -0.35
CA GLY A 117 3.37 41.66 -0.70
C GLY A 117 3.01 40.21 -1.07
N ILE A 118 2.29 39.53 -0.16
CA ILE A 118 1.50 38.28 -0.29
C ILE A 118 2.25 36.97 0.08
N PRO A 119 1.79 36.18 1.09
CA PRO A 119 2.32 34.84 1.35
C PRO A 119 1.81 33.85 0.28
N LYS A 120 2.75 33.20 -0.43
CA LYS A 120 2.45 32.06 -1.31
C LYS A 120 2.41 30.76 -0.49
N PRO A 121 1.47 29.84 -0.77
CA PRO A 121 1.37 28.57 -0.06
C PRO A 121 2.61 27.68 -0.29
N PRO A 122 2.95 26.78 0.66
CA PRO A 122 4.12 25.90 0.53
C PRO A 122 3.96 24.93 -0.63
N ASN A 123 5.01 24.80 -1.45
CA ASN A 123 5.09 23.82 -2.54
C ASN A 123 5.14 22.39 -1.98
N ILE A 124 4.24 21.54 -2.46
CA ILE A 124 4.21 20.11 -2.18
C ILE A 124 5.01 19.40 -3.27
N PRO A 125 6.05 18.60 -2.95
CA PRO A 125 6.75 17.80 -3.96
C PRO A 125 5.85 16.67 -4.50
N LYS A 126 5.65 16.63 -5.82
CA LYS A 126 5.09 15.48 -6.53
C LYS A 126 6.22 14.47 -6.76
N LYS A 127 6.07 13.24 -6.28
CA LYS A 127 6.97 12.13 -6.61
C LYS A 127 6.11 10.98 -7.13
N ASP A 128 6.31 10.64 -8.39
CA ASP A 128 5.56 9.61 -9.10
C ASP A 128 5.89 8.21 -8.54
N PHE A 129 4.84 7.41 -8.34
CA PHE A 129 4.94 6.01 -7.95
C PHE A 129 5.05 5.15 -9.21
N ARG A 130 6.20 4.50 -9.42
CA ARG A 130 6.32 3.39 -10.36
C ARG A 130 7.43 2.45 -9.90
N SER A 131 7.10 1.19 -9.66
CA SER A 131 8.05 0.12 -9.37
C SER A 131 7.67 -1.09 -10.23
N PRO A 132 8.55 -1.59 -11.12
CA PRO A 132 8.32 -2.83 -11.86
C PRO A 132 8.83 -4.06 -11.08
N SER A 133 8.09 -5.16 -11.23
CA SER A 133 8.32 -6.47 -10.61
C SER A 133 9.54 -7.24 -11.15
N MET A 134 10.15 -8.03 -10.26
CA MET A 134 11.26 -8.95 -10.50
C MET A 134 10.78 -10.40 -10.75
N LEU A 135 11.14 -10.99 -11.89
CA LEU A 135 11.15 -12.45 -12.12
C LEU A 135 12.60 -12.96 -12.07
N LEU A 136 12.88 -13.97 -11.24
CA LEU A 136 14.23 -14.55 -11.08
C LEU A 136 14.25 -16.02 -11.51
N SER A 137 15.10 -16.35 -12.47
CA SER A 137 15.53 -17.72 -12.78
C SER A 137 16.93 -17.94 -12.18
N ARG A 138 17.08 -18.90 -11.26
CA ARG A 138 18.33 -19.15 -10.50
C ARG A 138 19.00 -20.44 -10.96
N LYS A 139 20.29 -20.37 -11.32
CA LYS A 139 21.20 -21.51 -11.48
C LYS A 139 22.48 -21.24 -10.66
N GLY A 140 23.00 -22.26 -9.97
CA GLY A 140 24.33 -22.25 -9.33
C GLY A 140 24.32 -22.91 -7.95
N THR A 141 24.46 -24.23 -7.84
CA THR A 141 25.69 -25.03 -7.63
C THR A 141 26.23 -25.02 -6.20
N LEU A 142 26.13 -26.19 -5.56
CA LEU A 142 26.62 -26.53 -4.23
C LEU A 142 28.14 -26.34 -4.09
N ARG A 143 28.56 -25.79 -2.94
CA ARG A 143 29.88 -26.09 -2.36
C ARG A 143 29.77 -26.57 -0.92
N LYS A 144 30.49 -27.65 -0.68
CA LYS A 144 30.64 -28.44 0.54
C LYS A 144 31.91 -27.96 1.24
N SER A 145 31.87 -27.73 2.55
CA SER A 145 33.09 -27.73 3.36
C SER A 145 32.80 -28.11 4.81
N PHE A 146 33.74 -28.87 5.36
CA PHE A 146 33.76 -29.46 6.70
C PHE A 146 34.41 -28.49 7.69
N SER A 147 33.97 -28.49 8.95
CA SER A 147 34.88 -28.65 10.09
C SER A 147 34.15 -28.72 11.43
N THR A 148 34.80 -29.42 12.32
CA THR A 148 34.45 -29.86 13.67
C THR A 148 34.68 -28.79 14.74
N ALA A 149 33.75 -28.60 15.67
CA ALA A 149 34.06 -28.21 17.05
C ALA A 149 32.97 -28.66 18.01
N LYS A 150 33.42 -29.23 19.13
CA LYS A 150 32.66 -29.91 20.17
C LYS A 150 32.25 -28.89 21.24
N SER A 151 30.95 -28.76 21.54
CA SER A 151 30.47 -28.14 22.78
C SER A 151 29.23 -28.88 23.24
N VAL A 152 29.35 -29.54 24.39
CA VAL A 152 28.28 -30.32 25.03
C VAL A 152 27.62 -29.40 26.04
N SER A 153 26.44 -28.91 25.70
CA SER A 153 25.44 -28.44 26.65
C SER A 153 24.14 -29.17 26.32
N ASN A 154 23.63 -29.94 27.29
CA ASN A 154 22.41 -30.74 27.20
C ASN A 154 21.21 -29.87 26.77
N LEU A 155 20.97 -29.76 25.47
CA LEU A 155 19.61 -29.73 24.96
C LEU A 155 19.15 -31.17 24.96
N THR A 156 18.04 -31.45 25.63
CA THR A 156 17.24 -32.63 25.33
C THR A 156 16.77 -32.48 23.89
N ILE A 157 17.63 -32.89 22.94
CA ILE A 157 17.27 -33.03 21.54
C ILE A 157 16.15 -34.06 21.58
N GLN A 158 14.92 -33.63 21.32
CA GLN A 158 13.85 -34.54 20.96
C GLN A 158 14.27 -35.17 19.63
N CYS A 159 15.09 -36.21 19.71
CA CYS A 159 15.37 -37.08 18.59
C CYS A 159 14.04 -37.74 18.27
N SER A 160 13.57 -37.57 17.04
CA SER A 160 12.34 -38.15 16.52
C SER A 160 12.26 -39.69 16.61
N GLY A 161 13.29 -40.35 17.16
CA GLY A 161 13.40 -41.81 17.25
C GLY A 161 13.65 -42.48 15.91
N LEU A 162 13.72 -41.71 14.82
CA LEU A 162 13.86 -42.20 13.45
C LEU A 162 15.30 -42.62 13.16
N SER A 163 15.44 -43.71 12.41
CA SER A 163 16.73 -44.07 11.83
C SER A 163 17.15 -43.02 10.80
N LYS A 164 18.46 -42.93 10.54
CA LYS A 164 19.00 -41.97 9.57
C LYS A 164 18.39 -42.11 8.17
N VAL A 165 18.02 -43.33 7.77
CA VAL A 165 17.42 -43.60 6.45
C VAL A 165 15.98 -43.12 6.41
N GLU A 166 15.20 -43.34 7.47
CA GLU A 166 13.83 -42.85 7.59
C GLU A 166 13.81 -41.32 7.64
N ALA A 167 14.72 -40.70 8.40
CA ALA A 167 14.85 -39.25 8.45
C ALA A 167 15.19 -38.65 7.07
N LEU A 168 16.05 -39.29 6.28
CA LEU A 168 16.36 -38.83 4.91
C LEU A 168 15.16 -38.95 3.97
N ALA A 169 14.38 -40.03 4.09
CA ALA A 169 13.17 -40.21 3.29
C ALA A 169 12.07 -39.20 3.66
N GLU A 170 11.91 -38.90 4.95
CA GLU A 170 10.95 -37.90 5.42
C GLU A 170 11.35 -36.48 4.99
N VAL A 171 12.64 -36.15 5.06
CA VAL A 171 13.15 -34.87 4.54
C VAL A 171 12.88 -34.72 3.04
N ASP A 172 13.17 -35.75 2.24
CA ASP A 172 12.90 -35.72 0.79
C ASP A 172 11.40 -35.56 0.49
N LYS A 173 10.54 -36.28 1.22
CA LYS A 173 9.08 -36.15 1.12
C LYS A 173 8.62 -34.72 1.44
N LEU A 174 9.06 -34.17 2.58
CA LEU A 174 8.70 -32.82 3.00
C LEU A 174 9.21 -31.76 2.01
N GLN A 175 10.43 -31.92 1.49
CA GLN A 175 10.97 -31.00 0.48
C GLN A 175 10.12 -30.99 -0.80
N LYS A 176 9.63 -32.16 -1.24
CA LYS A 176 8.71 -32.26 -2.39
C LYS A 176 7.37 -31.61 -2.12
N GLU A 177 6.78 -31.84 -0.95
CA GLU A 177 5.52 -31.21 -0.54
C GLU A 177 5.66 -29.68 -0.44
N ILE A 178 6.76 -29.19 0.14
CA ILE A 178 7.07 -27.75 0.20
C ILE A 178 7.14 -27.15 -1.21
N LEU A 179 7.82 -27.82 -2.15
CA LEU A 179 7.94 -27.33 -3.52
C LEU A 179 6.58 -27.31 -4.24
N ALA A 180 5.75 -28.33 -4.04
CA ALA A 180 4.39 -28.37 -4.57
C ALA A 180 3.54 -27.21 -4.04
N LEU A 181 3.54 -27.01 -2.71
CA LEU A 181 2.81 -25.92 -2.06
C LEU A 181 3.33 -24.54 -2.47
N GLN A 182 4.64 -24.38 -2.66
CA GLN A 182 5.21 -23.14 -3.19
C GLN A 182 4.68 -22.86 -4.60
N THR A 183 4.61 -23.87 -5.46
CA THR A 183 4.11 -23.72 -6.84
C THR A 183 2.64 -23.33 -6.85
N GLU A 184 1.81 -24.01 -6.06
CA GLU A 184 0.39 -23.70 -5.93
C GLU A 184 0.15 -22.28 -5.38
N LYS A 185 0.92 -21.88 -4.36
CA LYS A 185 0.86 -20.52 -3.80
C LYS A 185 1.13 -19.45 -4.85
N GLU A 186 2.13 -19.65 -5.72
CA GLU A 186 2.45 -18.71 -6.79
C GLU A 186 1.36 -18.67 -7.88
N PHE A 187 0.76 -19.83 -8.21
CA PHE A 187 -0.38 -19.90 -9.11
C PHE A 187 -1.59 -19.13 -8.56
N VAL A 188 -1.96 -19.36 -7.30
CA VAL A 188 -3.07 -18.65 -6.65
C VAL A 188 -2.79 -17.14 -6.59
N ARG A 189 -1.55 -16.72 -6.29
CA ARG A 189 -1.16 -15.31 -6.33
C ARG A 189 -1.38 -14.70 -7.73
N SER A 190 -0.92 -15.39 -8.78
CA SER A 190 -1.09 -14.93 -10.17
C SER A 190 -2.57 -14.80 -10.56
N ILE A 191 -3.44 -15.71 -10.14
CA ILE A 191 -4.89 -15.63 -10.39
C ILE A 191 -5.50 -14.40 -9.71
N TYR A 192 -5.08 -14.09 -8.48
CA TYR A 192 -5.54 -12.90 -7.77
C TYR A 192 -5.10 -11.61 -8.47
N GLU A 193 -3.82 -11.51 -8.85
CA GLU A 193 -3.27 -10.37 -9.59
C GLU A 193 -4.04 -10.15 -10.90
N HIS A 194 -4.26 -11.21 -11.68
CA HIS A 194 -5.02 -11.13 -12.92
C HIS A 194 -6.49 -10.72 -12.70
N SER A 195 -7.14 -11.28 -11.69
CA SER A 195 -8.53 -10.95 -11.37
C SER A 195 -8.67 -9.49 -10.90
N TYR A 196 -7.68 -8.98 -10.17
CA TYR A 196 -7.60 -7.60 -9.74
C TYR A 196 -7.45 -6.64 -10.93
N GLU A 197 -6.58 -6.96 -11.89
CA GLU A 197 -6.41 -6.17 -13.11
C GLU A 197 -7.71 -6.13 -13.93
N LYS A 198 -8.37 -7.28 -14.10
CA LYS A 198 -9.67 -7.36 -14.78
C LYS A 198 -10.76 -6.54 -14.07
N TYR A 199 -10.78 -6.56 -12.74
CA TYR A 199 -11.70 -5.72 -11.97
C TYR A 199 -11.45 -4.23 -12.24
N TRP A 200 -10.18 -3.81 -12.25
CA TRP A 200 -9.81 -2.44 -12.53
C TRP A 200 -10.22 -2.03 -13.96
N GLU A 201 -9.96 -2.86 -14.97
CA GLU A 201 -10.37 -2.57 -16.34
C GLU A 201 -11.89 -2.31 -16.46
N ILE A 202 -12.69 -3.10 -15.73
CA ILE A 202 -14.14 -2.90 -15.66
C ILE A 202 -14.50 -1.57 -15.00
N ASP A 203 -13.84 -1.22 -13.89
CA ASP A 203 -14.09 0.02 -13.15
C ASP A 203 -13.72 1.27 -13.97
N ASP A 204 -12.58 1.25 -14.67
CA ASP A 204 -12.17 2.33 -15.58
C ASP A 204 -13.18 2.52 -16.72
N LYS A 205 -13.66 1.42 -17.29
CA LYS A 205 -14.70 1.45 -18.33
C LYS A 205 -16.03 2.01 -17.80
N ILE A 206 -16.46 1.62 -16.60
CA ILE A 206 -17.65 2.15 -15.95
C ILE A 206 -17.49 3.66 -15.74
N THR A 207 -16.37 4.09 -15.18
CA THR A 207 -16.07 5.50 -14.92
C THR A 207 -16.07 6.32 -16.21
N GLY A 208 -15.44 5.80 -17.28
CA GLY A 208 -15.45 6.44 -18.60
C GLY A 208 -16.85 6.57 -19.18
N MET A 209 -17.69 5.53 -19.08
CA MET A 209 -19.08 5.57 -19.52
C MET A 209 -19.93 6.51 -18.67
N GLN A 210 -19.78 6.52 -17.35
CA GLN A 210 -20.46 7.44 -16.45
C GLN A 210 -20.08 8.89 -16.73
N LYS A 211 -18.79 9.18 -16.95
CA LYS A 211 -18.33 10.52 -17.35
C LYS A 211 -19.01 10.97 -18.65
N ARG A 212 -19.10 10.09 -19.65
CA ARG A 212 -19.82 10.38 -20.90
C ARG A 212 -21.30 10.62 -20.66
N VAL A 213 -21.95 9.84 -19.81
CA VAL A 213 -23.35 10.06 -19.41
C VAL A 213 -23.51 11.43 -18.78
N CYS A 214 -22.70 11.79 -17.79
CA CYS A 214 -22.75 13.12 -17.15
C CYS A 214 -22.56 14.25 -18.17
N SER A 215 -21.56 14.14 -19.06
CA SER A 215 -21.34 15.17 -20.09
C SER A 215 -22.56 15.35 -21.02
N LEU A 216 -23.22 14.26 -21.42
CA LEU A 216 -24.43 14.33 -22.25
C LEU A 216 -25.63 14.87 -21.48
N GLN A 217 -25.78 14.48 -20.21
CA GLN A 217 -26.84 14.98 -19.34
C GLN A 217 -26.72 16.49 -19.13
N ASP A 218 -25.50 16.99 -18.92
CA ASP A 218 -25.20 18.42 -18.80
C ASP A 218 -25.45 19.17 -20.12
N GLU A 219 -24.97 18.62 -21.25
CA GLU A 219 -25.12 19.23 -22.59
C GLU A 219 -26.59 19.39 -23.00
N PHE A 220 -27.42 18.37 -22.77
CA PHE A 220 -28.82 18.37 -23.19
C PHE A 220 -29.79 18.74 -22.06
N SER A 221 -29.31 18.96 -20.84
CA SER A 221 -30.13 19.15 -19.63
C SER A 221 -31.14 18.02 -19.41
N ILE A 222 -30.74 16.79 -19.74
CA ILE A 222 -31.56 15.58 -19.63
C ILE A 222 -31.08 14.81 -18.40
N CYS A 223 -31.99 14.37 -17.53
CA CYS A 223 -31.67 13.45 -16.44
C CYS A 223 -32.47 12.16 -16.65
N THR A 224 -31.79 11.14 -17.19
CA THR A 224 -32.36 9.82 -17.37
C THR A 224 -31.71 8.85 -16.41
N VAL A 225 -32.56 8.05 -15.74
CA VAL A 225 -32.14 6.96 -14.85
C VAL A 225 -32.72 5.67 -15.42
N ILE A 226 -31.99 4.57 -15.28
CA ILE A 226 -32.47 3.26 -15.69
C ILE A 226 -33.63 2.86 -14.77
N GLU A 227 -34.74 2.44 -15.35
CA GLU A 227 -35.87 1.94 -14.56
C GLU A 227 -35.48 0.68 -13.77
N ASP A 228 -35.93 0.56 -12.53
CA ASP A 228 -35.54 -0.53 -11.62
C ASP A 228 -35.79 -1.93 -12.20
N ASN A 229 -36.86 -2.08 -13.00
CA ASN A 229 -37.18 -3.34 -13.65
C ASN A 229 -36.16 -3.70 -14.74
N ASP A 230 -35.76 -2.73 -15.54
CA ASP A 230 -34.74 -2.90 -16.58
C ASP A 230 -33.36 -3.15 -15.97
N ALA A 231 -33.02 -2.41 -14.91
CA ALA A 231 -31.78 -2.63 -14.15
C ALA A 231 -31.71 -4.06 -13.60
N ARG A 232 -32.79 -4.55 -12.98
CA ARG A 232 -32.86 -5.91 -12.44
C ARG A 232 -32.74 -6.97 -13.53
N ALA A 233 -33.44 -6.78 -14.66
CA ALA A 233 -33.38 -7.70 -15.80
C ALA A 233 -31.96 -7.78 -16.40
N LEU A 234 -31.29 -6.64 -16.56
CA LEU A 234 -29.91 -6.58 -17.05
C LEU A 234 -28.92 -7.26 -16.10
N MET A 235 -29.01 -6.99 -14.80
CA MET A 235 -28.14 -7.64 -13.82
C MET A 235 -28.31 -9.17 -13.83
N ALA A 236 -29.56 -9.65 -13.87
CA ALA A 236 -29.84 -11.08 -13.94
C ALA A 236 -29.31 -11.72 -15.24
N ALA A 237 -29.54 -11.09 -16.39
CA ALA A 237 -29.05 -11.59 -17.67
C ALA A 237 -27.52 -11.65 -17.73
N THR A 238 -26.82 -10.61 -17.25
CA THR A 238 -25.35 -10.57 -17.21
C THR A 238 -24.79 -11.64 -16.28
N ALA A 239 -25.36 -11.82 -15.09
CA ALA A 239 -24.92 -12.85 -14.16
C ALA A 239 -25.08 -14.26 -14.75
N LEU A 240 -26.22 -14.56 -15.38
CA LEU A 240 -26.47 -15.85 -16.02
C LEU A 240 -25.51 -16.13 -17.18
N ASN A 241 -25.21 -15.14 -18.01
CA ASN A 241 -24.25 -15.28 -19.11
C ASN A 241 -22.83 -15.53 -18.57
N SER A 242 -22.41 -14.80 -17.53
CA SER A 242 -21.08 -14.99 -16.91
C SER A 242 -20.91 -16.38 -16.31
N CYS A 243 -21.95 -16.91 -15.66
CA CYS A 243 -21.94 -18.29 -15.17
C CYS A 243 -21.80 -19.29 -16.32
N LYS A 244 -22.48 -19.06 -17.46
CA LYS A 244 -22.40 -19.93 -18.62
C LYS A 244 -21.01 -19.97 -19.24
N GLU A 245 -20.35 -18.82 -19.38
CA GLU A 245 -18.99 -18.71 -19.92
C GLU A 245 -17.94 -19.44 -19.07
N THR A 246 -18.16 -19.52 -17.76
CA THR A 246 -17.25 -20.23 -16.84
C THR A 246 -17.42 -21.76 -16.92
N LEU A 247 -18.55 -22.24 -17.46
CA LEU A 247 -18.89 -23.67 -17.57
C LEU A 247 -18.56 -24.28 -18.93
N THR A 248 -18.20 -23.47 -19.92
CA THR A 248 -17.82 -23.87 -21.29
C THR A 248 -16.31 -23.78 -21.49
#